data_AF-A0A2C9TL89-F1
#
_entry.id   AF-A0A2C9TL89-F1
#
_cell.length_a   1.000
_cell.length_b   1.000
_cell.length_c   1.000
_cell.angle_alpha   90.00
_cell.angle_beta   90.00
_cell.angle_gamma   90.00
#
_symmetry.space_group_name_H-M   'P 1'
#
loop_
_entity.id
_entity.type
_entity.pdbx_description
1 polymer ?
#
loop_
_entity_poly.entity_id
_entity_poly.type
_entity_poly.pdbx_seq_one_letter_code
_entity_poly.pdbx_strand_id
1 'polypeptide(L)'
;MKRILVVFLMLAIILAGCSNKGEKYQKDIDKVYKEQNQMNKIASKVQNTIKTDIKQEDSNTHVYKDGKVIVIGIQLYKDREKMYYFAYEIKDGKAEINREIDPIKYMKDHKADYEDENVEVEKD
;
A
#
# COMPACT_ATOMS: atom_id res chain seq x y z
N MET A 1 -9.70 26.37 -32.10
CA MET A 1 -9.93 24.90 -32.01
C MET A 1 -8.66 24.04 -32.09
N LYS A 2 -7.54 24.48 -32.69
CA LYS A 2 -6.29 23.66 -32.76
C LYS A 2 -5.46 23.61 -31.47
N ARG A 3 -5.63 24.56 -30.54
CA ARG A 3 -4.84 24.64 -29.29
C ARG A 3 -5.42 23.83 -28.12
N ILE A 4 -6.73 23.53 -28.14
CA ILE A 4 -7.40 22.74 -27.08
C ILE A 4 -7.10 21.24 -27.25
N LEU A 5 -6.94 20.77 -28.49
CA LEU A 5 -6.64 19.37 -28.81
C LEU A 5 -5.27 18.91 -28.29
N VAL A 6 -4.30 19.82 -28.17
CA VAL A 6 -2.95 19.52 -27.69
C VAL A 6 -2.94 19.29 -26.16
N VAL A 7 -3.83 19.95 -25.42
CA VAL A 7 -3.91 19.81 -23.96
C VAL A 7 -4.49 18.45 -23.56
N PHE A 8 -5.48 17.94 -24.30
CA PHE A 8 -6.03 16.60 -24.06
C PHE A 8 -5.02 15.48 -24.37
N LEU A 9 -4.11 15.68 -25.32
CA LEU A 9 -3.07 14.69 -25.64
C LEU A 9 -2.01 14.56 -24.53
N MET A 10 -1.74 15.64 -23.78
CA MET A 10 -0.79 15.60 -22.66
C MET A 10 -1.39 14.97 -21.39
N LEU A 11 -2.70 15.11 -21.18
CA LEU A 11 -3.43 14.44 -20.07
C LEU A 11 -3.50 12.92 -20.23
N ALA A 12 -3.51 12.41 -21.47
CA ALA A 12 -3.53 10.97 -21.73
C ALA A 12 -2.22 10.25 -21.36
N ILE A 13 -1.09 10.97 -21.27
CA ILE A 13 0.22 10.39 -20.97
C ILE A 13 0.37 10.10 -19.46
N ILE A 14 -0.39 10.78 -18.60
CA ILE A 14 -0.37 10.52 -17.14
C ILE A 14 -1.05 9.18 -16.82
N LEU A 15 -2.03 8.76 -17.63
CA LEU A 15 -2.70 7.45 -17.47
C LEU A 15 -1.91 6.28 -18.08
N ALA A 16 -0.97 6.56 -18.99
CA ALA A 16 -0.13 5.54 -19.63
C ALA A 16 1.16 5.22 -18.84
N GLY A 17 1.40 5.89 -17.71
CA GLY A 17 2.52 5.58 -16.79
C GLY A 17 2.28 4.36 -15.88
N CYS A 18 1.06 3.82 -15.86
CA CYS A 18 0.62 2.79 -14.90
C CYS A 18 0.41 1.39 -15.53
N SER A 19 1.12 1.01 -16.59
CA SER A 19 0.81 -0.22 -17.34
C SER A 19 1.86 -1.33 -17.34
N ASN A 20 2.76 -1.41 -16.34
CA ASN A 20 3.64 -2.60 -16.14
C ASN A 20 4.35 -2.68 -14.76
N LYS A 21 4.49 -1.56 -14.03
CA LYS A 21 5.21 -1.56 -12.73
C LYS A 21 4.39 -2.11 -11.57
N GLY A 22 3.07 -1.90 -11.55
CA GLY A 22 2.19 -2.53 -10.56
C GLY A 22 2.20 -4.05 -10.69
N GLU A 23 2.08 -4.57 -11.92
CA GLU A 23 2.15 -6.01 -12.19
C GLU A 23 3.43 -6.66 -11.66
N LYS A 24 4.57 -5.96 -11.74
CA LYS A 24 5.86 -6.46 -11.25
C LYS A 24 5.82 -6.82 -9.75
N TYR A 25 5.18 -5.98 -8.93
CA TYR A 25 5.17 -6.14 -7.48
C TYR A 25 3.88 -6.78 -6.95
N GLN A 26 2.83 -6.88 -7.78
CA GLN A 26 1.50 -7.32 -7.36
C GLN A 26 1.52 -8.66 -6.62
N LYS A 27 2.31 -9.63 -7.09
CA LYS A 27 2.41 -10.95 -6.44
C LYS A 27 2.88 -10.87 -4.99
N ASP A 28 3.80 -9.96 -4.67
CA ASP A 28 4.32 -9.80 -3.31
C ASP A 28 3.42 -8.88 -2.47
N ILE A 29 2.77 -7.89 -3.09
CA ILE A 29 1.71 -7.10 -2.46
C ILE A 29 0.54 -8.02 -2.03
N ASP A 30 0.10 -8.94 -2.89
CA ASP A 30 -0.96 -9.91 -2.59
C ASP A 30 -0.60 -10.78 -1.37
N LYS A 31 0.67 -11.16 -1.24
CA LYS A 31 1.16 -11.91 -0.07
C LYS A 31 1.10 -11.07 1.20
N VAL A 32 1.49 -9.79 1.12
CA VAL A 32 1.40 -8.86 2.26
C VAL A 32 -0.05 -8.72 2.74
N TYR A 33 -1.00 -8.45 1.84
CA TYR A 33 -2.42 -8.33 2.22
C TYR A 33 -3.00 -9.65 2.73
N LYS A 34 -2.59 -10.79 2.15
CA LYS A 34 -2.99 -12.11 2.65
C LYS A 34 -2.48 -12.34 4.08
N GLU A 35 -1.20 -12.05 4.36
CA GLU A 35 -0.60 -12.21 5.68
C GLU A 35 -1.26 -11.26 6.70
N GLN A 36 -1.45 -9.99 6.34
CA GLN A 36 -2.14 -9.01 7.17
C GLN A 36 -3.55 -9.47 7.55
N ASN A 37 -4.32 -9.99 6.60
CA ASN A 37 -5.66 -10.52 6.86
C ASN A 37 -5.65 -11.77 7.74
N GLN A 38 -4.66 -12.66 7.57
CA GLN A 38 -4.50 -13.83 8.44
C GLN A 38 -4.21 -13.41 9.88
N MET A 39 -3.29 -12.48 10.10
CA MET A 39 -3.00 -11.93 11.43
C MET A 39 -4.21 -11.23 12.04
N ASN A 40 -4.90 -10.36 11.27
CA ASN A 40 -6.08 -9.66 11.74
C ASN A 40 -7.20 -10.63 12.13
N LYS A 41 -7.40 -11.72 11.38
CA LYS A 41 -8.39 -12.77 11.70
C LYS A 41 -8.08 -13.50 13.00
N ILE A 42 -6.80 -13.67 13.35
CA ILE A 42 -6.41 -14.24 14.64
C ILE A 42 -6.66 -13.21 15.74
N ALA A 43 -6.19 -11.97 15.55
CA ALA A 43 -6.33 -10.90 16.53
C ALA A 43 -7.81 -10.55 16.81
N SER A 44 -8.68 -10.62 15.79
CA SER A 44 -10.11 -10.32 15.91
C SER A 44 -10.86 -11.28 16.83
N LYS A 45 -10.31 -12.47 17.09
CA LYS A 45 -10.88 -13.42 18.06
C LYS A 45 -10.74 -12.95 19.50
N VAL A 46 -9.73 -12.12 19.77
CA VAL A 46 -9.45 -11.54 21.09
C VAL A 46 -9.95 -10.09 21.17
N GLN A 47 -9.89 -9.36 20.05
CA GLN A 47 -10.34 -7.98 19.93
C GLN A 47 -11.23 -7.79 18.69
N ASN A 48 -12.54 -7.87 18.87
CA ASN A 48 -13.52 -7.88 17.77
C ASN A 48 -13.57 -6.62 16.90
N THR A 49 -13.00 -5.49 17.35
CA THR A 49 -12.92 -4.24 16.59
C THR A 49 -11.89 -4.28 15.47
N ILE A 50 -10.99 -5.26 15.43
CA ILE A 50 -10.02 -5.43 14.35
C ILE A 50 -10.75 -5.85 13.06
N LYS A 51 -10.48 -5.13 11.96
CA LYS A 51 -11.00 -5.41 10.62
C LYS A 51 -10.21 -6.54 9.96
N THR A 52 -10.90 -7.52 9.36
CA THR A 52 -10.30 -8.79 8.91
C THR A 52 -10.33 -9.01 7.40
N ASP A 53 -10.96 -8.09 6.67
CA ASP A 53 -11.19 -8.09 5.23
C ASP A 53 -10.56 -6.83 4.62
N ILE A 54 -9.27 -6.63 4.93
CA ILE A 54 -8.47 -5.54 4.40
C ILE A 54 -8.24 -5.79 2.91
N LYS A 55 -8.53 -4.77 2.10
CA LYS A 55 -8.32 -4.80 0.66
C LYS A 55 -7.35 -3.71 0.25
N GLN A 56 -6.56 -3.98 -0.79
CA GLN A 56 -5.63 -3.00 -1.35
C GLN A 56 -6.33 -1.74 -1.87
N GLU A 57 -7.49 -1.89 -2.52
CA GLU A 57 -8.30 -0.78 -3.06
C GLU A 57 -8.80 0.22 -1.99
N ASP A 58 -8.85 -0.21 -0.73
CA ASP A 58 -9.26 0.60 0.42
C ASP A 58 -8.05 1.02 1.29
N SER A 59 -6.84 0.91 0.74
CA SER A 59 -5.58 1.02 1.48
C SER A 59 -4.53 1.81 0.69
N ASN A 60 -3.46 2.21 1.36
CA ASN A 60 -2.28 2.78 0.71
C ASN A 60 -1.14 1.75 0.69
N THR A 61 -0.42 1.64 -0.42
CA THR A 61 0.69 0.70 -0.58
C THR A 61 1.89 1.40 -1.21
N HIS A 62 3.05 1.27 -0.58
CA HIS A 62 4.30 1.81 -1.07
C HIS A 62 5.37 0.71 -1.10
N VAL A 63 6.05 0.55 -2.23
CA VAL A 63 7.08 -0.46 -2.43
C VAL A 63 8.44 0.20 -2.54
N TYR A 64 9.43 -0.39 -1.89
CA TYR A 64 10.79 0.13 -1.79
C TYR A 64 11.83 -0.95 -2.04
N LYS A 65 13.04 -0.50 -2.39
CA LYS A 65 14.22 -1.36 -2.55
C LYS A 65 13.96 -2.52 -3.50
N ASP A 66 13.32 -2.23 -4.63
CA ASP A 66 13.00 -3.19 -5.69
C ASP A 66 12.12 -4.36 -5.21
N GLY A 67 11.12 -4.05 -4.36
CA GLY A 67 10.20 -5.06 -3.82
C GLY A 67 10.63 -5.69 -2.50
N LYS A 68 11.83 -5.37 -1.97
CA LYS A 68 12.33 -5.94 -0.71
C LYS A 68 11.58 -5.43 0.52
N VAL A 69 11.03 -4.22 0.46
CA VAL A 69 10.24 -3.64 1.55
C VAL A 69 8.92 -3.12 1.00
N ILE A 70 7.82 -3.47 1.65
CA ILE A 70 6.47 -3.01 1.32
C ILE A 70 5.87 -2.40 2.57
N VAL A 71 5.42 -1.15 2.48
CA VAL A 71 4.67 -0.49 3.54
C VAL A 71 3.20 -0.42 3.11
N ILE A 72 2.31 -0.86 3.99
CA ILE A 72 0.87 -0.71 3.80
C ILE A 72 0.30 0.22 4.87
N GLY A 73 -0.57 1.14 4.49
CA GLY A 73 -1.46 1.87 5.37
C GLY A 73 -2.85 1.27 5.27
N ILE A 74 -3.44 0.85 6.39
CA ILE A 74 -4.74 0.17 6.42
C ILE A 74 -5.66 0.74 7.50
N GLN A 75 -6.97 0.64 7.27
CA GLN A 75 -7.95 0.83 8.33
C GLN A 75 -7.96 -0.41 9.24
N LEU A 76 -7.14 -0.40 10.30
CA LEU A 76 -7.00 -1.56 11.19
C LEU A 76 -8.27 -1.85 12.02
N TYR A 77 -8.98 -0.81 12.43
CA TYR A 77 -10.15 -0.93 13.31
C TYR A 77 -11.44 -0.54 12.59
N LYS A 78 -12.48 -1.35 12.74
CA LYS A 78 -13.80 -1.16 12.09
C LYS A 78 -14.48 0.16 12.50
N ASP A 79 -14.18 0.65 13.70
CA ASP A 79 -14.78 1.80 14.35
C ASP A 79 -13.94 3.07 14.25
N ARG A 80 -12.85 3.06 13.46
CA ARG A 80 -11.94 4.21 13.30
C ARG A 80 -11.54 4.38 11.85
N GLU A 81 -11.59 5.60 11.34
CA GLU A 81 -11.13 5.94 9.98
C GLU A 81 -9.61 6.11 9.89
N LYS A 82 -8.92 6.20 11.04
CA LYS A 82 -7.47 6.36 11.10
C LYS A 82 -6.74 5.20 10.40
N MET A 83 -5.81 5.57 9.52
CA MET A 83 -4.87 4.64 8.88
C MET A 83 -3.74 4.25 9.84
N TYR A 84 -3.45 2.95 9.89
CA TYR A 84 -2.32 2.37 10.63
C TYR A 84 -1.36 1.78 9.61
N TYR A 85 -0.08 2.12 9.77
CA TYR A 85 0.94 1.72 8.82
C TYR A 85 1.76 0.55 9.35
N PHE A 86 2.13 -0.36 8.45
CA PHE A 86 2.91 -1.56 8.75
C PHE A 86 3.97 -1.76 7.67
N ALA A 87 5.18 -2.07 8.09
CA ALA A 87 6.28 -2.42 7.21
C ALA A 87 6.45 -3.95 7.12
N TYR A 88 6.62 -4.43 5.90
CA TYR A 88 6.90 -5.82 5.58
C TYR A 88 8.22 -5.92 4.82
N GLU A 89 8.98 -6.97 5.09
CA GLU A 89 10.11 -7.38 4.27
C GLU A 89 9.73 -8.61 3.44
N ILE A 90 10.17 -8.63 2.19
CA ILE A 90 10.06 -9.82 1.33
C ILE A 90 11.36 -10.61 1.42
N LYS A 91 11.32 -11.76 2.10
CA LYS A 91 12.45 -12.68 2.28
C LYS A 91 12.08 -14.06 1.76
N ASP A 92 12.93 -14.63 0.90
CA ASP A 92 12.70 -15.94 0.28
C ASP A 92 11.29 -16.11 -0.33
N GLY A 93 10.76 -15.03 -0.90
CA GLY A 93 9.43 -14.99 -1.51
C GLY A 93 8.26 -15.01 -0.51
N LYS A 94 8.50 -14.77 0.77
CA LYS A 94 7.48 -14.63 1.82
C LYS A 94 7.43 -13.19 2.32
N ALA A 95 6.23 -12.75 2.71
CA ALA A 95 6.03 -11.46 3.36
C ALA A 95 6.15 -11.64 4.88
N GLU A 96 7.09 -10.93 5.49
CA GLU A 96 7.32 -10.97 6.94
C GLU A 96 7.11 -9.57 7.51
N ILE A 97 6.20 -9.43 8.46
CA ILE A 97 6.00 -8.15 9.14
C ILE A 97 7.24 -7.81 9.98
N ASN A 98 7.77 -6.60 9.83
CA ASN A 98 8.90 -6.12 10.61
C ASN A 98 8.49 -4.90 11.43
N ARG A 99 8.25 -5.12 12.74
CA ARG A 99 7.83 -4.07 13.68
C ARG A 99 8.98 -3.21 14.20
N GLU A 100 10.23 -3.53 13.86
CA GLU A 100 11.39 -2.69 14.19
C GLU A 100 11.54 -1.53 13.19
N ILE A 101 10.96 -1.66 12.00
CA ILE A 101 10.89 -0.58 11.01
C ILE A 101 9.74 0.36 11.40
N ASP A 102 10.05 1.64 11.67
CA ASP A 102 9.04 2.70 11.73
C ASP A 102 8.57 2.99 10.29
N PRO A 103 7.33 2.64 9.92
CA PRO A 103 6.86 2.77 8.55
C PRO A 103 6.71 4.23 8.13
N ILE A 104 6.29 5.13 9.04
CA ILE A 104 6.11 6.55 8.72
C ILE A 104 7.46 7.18 8.41
N LYS A 105 8.46 6.92 9.27
CA LYS A 105 9.83 7.36 9.02
C LYS A 105 10.40 6.73 7.76
N TYR A 106 10.14 5.44 7.51
CA TYR A 106 10.65 4.74 6.33
C TYR A 106 10.13 5.36 5.04
N MET A 107 8.82 5.64 4.95
CA MET A 107 8.22 6.29 3.78
C MET A 107 8.77 7.70 3.55
N LYS A 108 9.07 8.45 4.64
CA LYS A 108 9.66 9.80 4.55
C LYS A 108 11.10 9.78 4.04
N ASP A 109 11.89 8.80 4.49
CA ASP A 109 13.34 8.77 4.26
C ASP A 109 13.73 8.04 2.95
N HIS A 110 12.79 7.35 2.29
CA HIS A 110 13.06 6.56 1.09
C HIS A 110 12.13 6.94 -0.06
N LYS A 111 12.66 6.91 -1.29
CA LYS A 111 11.86 7.06 -2.52
C LYS A 111 11.23 5.73 -2.89
N ALA A 112 9.91 5.72 -3.13
CA ALA A 112 9.21 4.51 -3.54
C ALA A 112 9.51 4.13 -5.00
N ASP A 113 9.54 2.84 -5.26
CA ASP A 113 9.60 2.25 -6.60
C ASP A 113 8.22 2.12 -7.24
N TYR A 114 7.19 2.04 -6.39
CA TYR A 114 5.77 1.98 -6.74
C TYR A 114 4.92 2.51 -5.58
N GLU A 115 3.85 3.22 -5.93
CA GLU A 115 2.89 3.82 -5.00
C GLU A 115 1.47 3.54 -5.52
N ASP A 116 0.58 3.17 -4.60
CA ASP A 116 -0.85 2.98 -4.80
C ASP A 116 -1.56 3.62 -3.61
N GLU A 117 -2.04 4.86 -3.78
CA GLU A 117 -2.64 5.67 -2.74
C GLU A 117 -4.14 5.84 -3.01
N ASN A 118 -4.97 5.12 -2.24
CA ASN A 118 -6.43 5.14 -2.38
C ASN A 118 -7.13 5.95 -1.27
N VAL A 119 -6.42 6.27 -0.18
CA VAL A 119 -6.94 7.04 0.95
C VAL A 119 -6.06 8.26 1.17
N GLU A 120 -6.64 9.45 1.00
CA GLU A 120 -5.98 10.70 1.36
C GLU A 120 -5.93 10.82 2.89
N VAL A 121 -4.73 11.00 3.44
CA VAL A 121 -4.52 11.17 4.88
C VAL A 121 -4.00 12.58 5.11
N GLU A 122 -4.73 13.37 5.91
CA GLU A 122 -4.26 14.69 6.32
C GLU A 122 -2.92 14.56 7.05
N LYS A 123 -1.93 15.33 6.61
CA LYS A 123 -0.60 15.37 7.24
C LYS A 123 -0.66 16.41 8.36
N ASP A 124 -0.69 15.94 9.60
CA ASP A 124 -0.53 16.79 10.81
C ASP A 124 0.83 17.52 10.84
#